data_AF-A0AAD8IFJ7-F1
#
_entry.id   AF-A0AAD8IFJ7-F1
#
_cell.length_a   1.000
_cell.length_b   1.000
_cell.length_c   1.000
_cell.angle_alpha   90.00
_cell.angle_beta   90.00
_cell.angle_gamma   90.00
#
_symmetry.space_group_name_H-M   'P 1'
#
loop_
_entity.id
_entity.type
_entity.pdbx_description
1 polymer ?
#
loop_
_entity_poly.entity_id
_entity_poly.type
_entity_poly.pdbx_seq_one_letter_code
_entity_poly.pdbx_strand_id
1 'polypeptide(L)'
;MTAKCYCGAWSVQQTAWTSANTGHRFLACPFRKCRFFNWIDPPLCDRARTIIPSLIRRMNRLEAKLKNAQQTQTITSTVLDESTIVGENTAMDESILVDEIKKKGVVAKP
;
A
#
# COMPACT_ATOMS: atom_id res chain seq x y z
N MET A 1 -23.30 -11.04 31.00
CA MET A 1 -24.73 -10.71 30.75
C MET A 1 -25.37 -11.90 30.07
N THR A 2 -26.49 -12.39 30.58
CA THR A 2 -27.29 -13.46 29.96
C THR A 2 -28.72 -12.98 29.81
N ALA A 3 -29.32 -13.20 28.64
CA ALA A 3 -30.71 -12.85 28.35
C ALA A 3 -31.40 -14.05 27.71
N LYS A 4 -32.72 -14.16 27.88
CA LYS A 4 -33.51 -15.12 27.10
C LYS A 4 -33.96 -14.46 25.81
N CYS A 5 -33.85 -15.18 24.70
CA CYS A 5 -34.43 -14.76 23.44
C CYS A 5 -35.97 -14.88 23.48
N TYR A 6 -36.66 -14.40 22.44
CA TYR A 6 -38.12 -14.49 22.34
C TYR A 6 -38.66 -15.93 22.26
N CYS A 7 -37.79 -16.92 22.02
CA CYS A 7 -38.13 -18.34 22.09
C CYS A 7 -37.99 -18.94 23.50
N GLY A 8 -37.59 -18.16 24.51
CA GLY A 8 -37.35 -18.62 25.88
C GLY A 8 -36.00 -19.29 26.14
N ALA A 9 -35.20 -19.55 25.10
CA ALA A 9 -33.84 -20.10 25.22
C ALA A 9 -32.82 -19.02 25.61
N TRP A 10 -31.77 -19.40 26.34
CA TRP A 10 -30.64 -18.52 26.65
C TRP A 10 -29.92 -18.07 25.37
N SER A 11 -29.69 -16.76 25.25
CA SER A 11 -29.00 -16.15 24.11
C SER A 11 -27.52 -16.49 24.11
N VAL A 12 -26.94 -16.55 22.91
CA VAL A 12 -25.49 -16.73 22.71
C VAL A 12 -24.82 -15.43 22.31
N GLN A 13 -23.59 -15.23 22.75
CA GLN A 13 -22.76 -14.12 22.32
C GLN A 13 -22.25 -14.35 20.90
N GLN A 14 -22.29 -13.30 20.08
CA GLN A 14 -21.74 -13.23 18.72
C GLN A 14 -20.96 -11.93 18.57
N THR A 15 -20.08 -11.88 17.57
CA THR A 15 -19.27 -10.70 17.23
C THR A 15 -19.65 -10.22 15.84
N ALA A 16 -19.93 -8.93 15.70
CA ALA A 16 -20.16 -8.28 14.42
C ALA A 16 -18.82 -8.03 13.71
N TRP A 17 -18.75 -8.34 12.42
CA TRP A 17 -17.57 -8.16 11.58
C TRP A 17 -17.80 -7.17 10.43
N THR A 18 -18.89 -6.41 10.49
CA THR A 18 -19.18 -5.34 9.53
C THR A 18 -18.27 -4.15 9.77
N SER A 19 -17.81 -3.46 8.73
CA SER A 19 -16.93 -2.28 8.83
C SER A 19 -17.36 -1.23 9.86
N ALA A 20 -18.66 -1.03 10.06
CA ALA A 20 -19.22 -0.07 11.01
C ALA A 20 -19.26 -0.56 12.47
N ASN A 21 -19.21 -1.88 12.69
CA ASN A 21 -19.39 -2.52 14.00
C ASN A 21 -18.36 -3.62 14.26
N THR A 22 -17.18 -3.54 13.62
CA THR A 22 -16.17 -4.59 13.68
C THR A 22 -15.75 -4.83 15.13
N GLY A 23 -15.82 -6.08 15.57
CA GLY A 23 -15.43 -6.48 16.92
C GLY A 23 -16.49 -6.23 18.00
N HIS A 24 -17.64 -5.61 17.69
CA HIS A 24 -18.70 -5.41 18.68
C HIS A 24 -19.45 -6.70 18.99
N ARG A 25 -19.67 -6.97 20.28
CA ARG A 25 -20.35 -8.18 20.73
C ARG A 25 -21.83 -7.93 20.97
N PHE A 26 -22.65 -8.90 20.58
CA PHE A 26 -24.09 -8.88 20.77
C PHE A 26 -24.61 -10.26 21.19
N LEU A 27 -25.78 -10.29 21.83
CA LEU A 27 -26.54 -11.48 22.16
C LEU A 27 -27.56 -11.76 21.05
N ALA A 28 -27.66 -13.03 20.64
CA ALA A 28 -28.59 -13.48 19.61
C ALA A 28 -29.29 -14.79 20.00
N CYS A 29 -30.39 -15.09 19.31
CA CYS A 29 -31.06 -16.39 19.42
C CYS A 29 -30.11 -17.52 18.97
N PRO A 30 -29.85 -18.55 19.80
CA PRO A 30 -28.96 -19.67 19.42
C PRO A 30 -29.46 -20.44 18.20
N PHE A 31 -30.78 -20.53 18.02
CA PHE A 31 -31.41 -21.28 16.95
C PHE A 31 -31.79 -20.42 15.73
N ARG A 32 -31.51 -19.11 15.76
CA ARG A 32 -31.95 -18.12 14.76
C ARG A 32 -33.44 -18.19 14.38
N LYS A 33 -34.30 -18.72 15.27
CA LYS A 33 -35.75 -18.84 15.06
C LYS A 33 -36.51 -17.54 15.32
N CYS A 34 -35.92 -16.61 16.08
CA CYS A 34 -36.48 -15.28 16.30
C CYS A 34 -35.42 -14.19 16.09
N ARG A 35 -35.88 -12.95 15.95
CA ARG A 35 -35.04 -11.76 15.74
C ARG A 35 -34.54 -11.13 17.04
N PHE A 36 -34.38 -11.92 18.10
CA PHE A 36 -33.79 -11.41 19.34
C PHE A 36 -32.37 -10.91 19.08
N PHE A 37 -32.12 -9.68 19.51
CA PHE A 37 -30.85 -9.00 19.36
C PHE A 37 -30.66 -8.06 20.55
N ASN A 38 -29.47 -8.08 21.16
CA ASN A 38 -29.11 -7.09 22.17
C ASN A 38 -27.60 -6.83 22.15
N TRP A 39 -27.18 -5.57 22.18
CA TRP A 39 -25.76 -5.24 22.26
C TRP A 39 -25.20 -5.58 23.65
N ILE A 40 -24.02 -6.21 23.71
CA ILE A 40 -23.27 -6.40 24.97
C ILE A 40 -22.42 -5.16 25.22
N ASP A 41 -21.68 -4.77 24.19
CA ASP A 41 -20.89 -3.55 24.19
C ASP A 41 -21.79 -2.41 23.69
N PRO A 42 -21.96 -1.31 24.44
CA PRO A 42 -22.75 -0.18 23.96
C PRO A 42 -22.19 0.31 22.62
N PRO A 43 -23.05 0.81 21.71
CA PRO A 43 -22.59 1.38 20.46
C PRO A 43 -21.60 2.51 20.73
N LEU A 44 -20.57 2.62 19.88
CA LEU A 44 -19.67 3.77 19.92
C LEU A 44 -20.47 5.05 19.77
N CYS A 45 -20.03 6.13 20.44
CA CYS A 45 -20.69 7.42 20.29
C CYS A 45 -20.64 7.88 18.82
N ASP A 46 -21.62 8.69 18.41
CA ASP A 46 -21.77 9.12 17.00
C ASP A 46 -20.49 9.75 16.46
N ARG A 47 -19.79 10.52 17.30
CA ARG A 47 -18.49 11.11 16.98
C ARG A 47 -17.43 10.04 16.68
N ALA A 48 -17.31 9.03 17.54
CA ALA A 48 -16.34 7.95 17.36
C ALA A 48 -16.63 7.11 16.11
N ARG A 49 -17.90 6.83 15.81
CA ARG A 49 -18.30 6.13 14.57
C ARG A 49 -17.86 6.87 13.30
N THR A 50 -17.73 8.18 13.34
CA THR A 50 -17.29 8.98 12.18
C THR A 50 -15.77 9.17 12.15
N ILE A 51 -15.17 9.47 13.32
CA ILE A 51 -13.74 9.79 13.42
C ILE A 51 -12.88 8.55 13.21
N ILE A 52 -13.18 7.43 13.89
CA ILE A 52 -12.32 6.24 13.88
C ILE A 52 -12.11 5.70 12.44
N PRO A 53 -13.17 5.48 11.62
CA PRO A 53 -12.97 5.02 10.24
C PRO A 53 -12.16 6.00 9.39
N SER A 54 -12.32 7.30 9.63
CA SER A 54 -11.59 8.35 8.90
C SER A 54 -10.11 8.36 9.26
N LEU A 55 -9.78 8.14 10.54
CA LEU A 55 -8.40 7.99 10.99
C LEU A 55 -7.74 6.74 10.41
N ILE A 56 -8.44 5.59 10.41
CA ILE A 56 -7.94 4.34 9.80
C ILE A 56 -7.64 4.56 8.32
N ARG A 57 -8.56 5.17 7.56
CA ARG A 57 -8.33 5.51 6.14
C ARG A 57 -7.11 6.41 5.94
N ARG A 58 -6.94 7.43 6.80
CA ARG A 58 -5.78 8.33 6.74
C ARG A 58 -4.49 7.58 7.03
N MET A 59 -4.48 6.71 8.04
CA MET A 59 -3.32 5.90 8.41
C MET A 59 -2.91 4.98 7.26
N ASN A 60 -3.86 4.21 6.70
CA ASN A 60 -3.60 3.33 5.55
C ASN A 60 -3.04 4.12 4.35
N ARG A 61 -3.55 5.33 4.09
CA ARG A 61 -3.02 6.21 3.03
C ARG A 61 -1.59 6.65 3.30
N LEU A 62 -1.27 6.99 4.56
CA LEU A 62 0.08 7.40 4.94
C LEU A 62 1.06 6.23 4.87
N GLU A 63 0.66 5.04 5.34
CA GLU A 63 1.45 3.81 5.21
C GLU A 63 1.74 3.47 3.74
N ALA A 64 0.74 3.59 2.86
CA ALA A 64 0.95 3.38 1.43
C ALA A 64 1.95 4.40 0.83
N LYS A 65 1.85 5.68 1.21
CA LYS A 65 2.81 6.70 0.78
C LYS A 65 4.22 6.42 1.27
N LEU A 66 4.37 5.98 2.52
CA LEU A 66 5.66 5.62 3.10
C LEU A 66 6.29 4.44 2.37
N LYS A 67 5.52 3.38 2.12
CA LYS A 67 5.98 2.22 1.33
C LYS A 67 6.44 2.63 -0.07
N ASN A 68 5.65 3.46 -0.76
CA ASN A 68 6.00 3.94 -2.09
C ASN A 68 7.25 4.81 -2.07
N ALA A 69 7.38 5.73 -1.10
CA ALA A 69 8.54 6.60 -0.98
C ALA A 69 9.82 5.81 -0.68
N GLN A 70 9.75 4.82 0.21
CA GLN A 70 10.86 3.91 0.49
C GLN A 70 11.25 3.14 -0.77
N GLN A 71 10.28 2.62 -1.53
CA GLN A 71 10.56 1.90 -2.78
C GLN A 71 11.18 2.80 -3.85
N THR A 72 10.73 4.05 -3.99
CA THR A 72 11.36 5.04 -4.87
C THR A 72 12.78 5.36 -4.42
N GLN A 73 13.03 5.51 -3.12
CA GLN A 73 14.38 5.73 -2.59
C GLN A 73 15.31 4.55 -2.89
N THR A 74 14.85 3.31 -2.66
CA THR A 74 15.63 2.10 -2.96
C THR A 74 15.95 1.98 -4.45
N ILE A 75 14.98 2.22 -5.34
CA ILE A 75 15.21 2.20 -6.79
C ILE A 75 16.17 3.32 -7.21
N THR A 76 16.01 4.52 -6.63
CA THR A 76 16.86 5.66 -7.00
C THR A 76 18.30 5.44 -6.53
N SER A 77 18.53 4.87 -5.34
CA SER A 77 19.88 4.54 -4.89
C SER A 77 20.53 3.45 -5.76
N THR A 78 19.80 2.39 -6.13
CA THR A 78 20.36 1.33 -6.99
C THR A 78 20.67 1.84 -8.40
N VAL A 79 19.83 2.71 -8.96
CA VAL A 79 20.04 3.26 -10.32
C VAL A 79 21.20 4.27 -10.33
N LEU A 80 21.38 5.07 -9.28
CA LEU A 80 22.51 5.99 -9.18
C LEU A 80 23.85 5.22 -9.06
N ASP A 81 23.88 4.11 -8.31
CA ASP A 81 25.07 3.26 -8.20
C ASP A 81 25.42 2.57 -9.54
N GLU A 82 24.42 2.12 -10.31
CA GLU A 82 24.65 1.53 -11.65
C GLU A 82 25.05 2.57 -12.73
N SER A 83 24.55 3.81 -12.62
CA SER A 83 24.85 4.87 -13.59
C SER A 83 26.28 5.44 -13.48
N THR A 84 26.98 5.19 -12.38
CA THR A 84 28.38 5.64 -12.19
C THR A 84 29.38 4.82 -13.03
N ILE A 85 29.01 3.60 -13.45
CA ILE A 85 29.90 2.71 -14.23
C ILE A 85 29.89 3.04 -15.74
N VAL A 86 28.90 3.80 -16.24
CA VAL A 86 28.75 4.09 -17.68
C VAL A 86 29.31 5.49 -18.07
N GLY A 87 30.03 6.14 -17.16
CA GLY A 87 30.54 7.52 -17.32
C GLY A 87 31.89 7.69 -18.02
N GLU A 88 32.59 6.63 -18.41
CA GLU A 88 33.89 6.71 -19.10
C GLU A 88 33.85 5.94 -20.43
N ASN A 89 33.30 6.54 -21.49
CA ASN A 89 33.63 6.21 -22.89
C ASN A 89 32.82 7.07 -23.87
N THR A 90 33.13 8.37 -23.99
CA THR A 90 32.89 9.12 -25.23
C THR A 90 33.91 10.25 -25.37
N ALA A 91 35.14 9.91 -25.73
CA ALA A 91 36.06 10.83 -26.39
C ALA A 91 36.92 10.02 -27.38
N MET A 92 36.36 9.68 -28.54
CA MET A 92 37.20 9.42 -29.71
C MET A 92 37.81 10.77 -30.10
N ASP A 93 39.10 10.91 -29.84
CA ASP A 93 39.92 12.08 -30.09
C ASP A 93 39.84 12.52 -31.57
N GLU A 94 39.40 13.77 -31.81
CA GLU A 94 39.31 14.38 -33.15
C GLU A 94 40.66 14.41 -33.88
N SER A 95 41.79 14.25 -33.18
CA SER A 95 43.12 14.17 -33.79
C SER A 95 43.29 12.92 -34.68
N ILE A 96 42.62 11.81 -34.34
CA ILE A 96 42.77 10.51 -35.04
C ILE A 96 42.04 10.54 -36.40
N LEU A 97 40.93 11.28 -36.51
CA LEU A 97 40.15 11.36 -37.76
C LEU A 97 40.91 12.12 -38.85
N VAL A 98 41.65 13.17 -38.48
CA VAL A 98 42.41 14.00 -39.42
C VAL A 98 43.62 13.26 -39.99
N ASP A 99 44.25 12.40 -39.18
CA ASP A 99 45.40 11.58 -39.61
C ASP A 99 44.99 10.42 -40.52
N GLU A 100 43.79 9.86 -40.33
CA GLU A 100 43.23 8.82 -41.19
C GLU A 100 42.82 9.37 -42.58
N ILE A 101 42.34 10.62 -42.64
CA ILE A 101 42.01 11.31 -43.90
C ILE A 101 43.28 11.66 -44.68
N LYS A 102 44.35 12.11 -43.99
CA LYS A 102 45.65 12.39 -44.63
C LYS A 102 46.30 11.13 -45.19
N LYS A 103 46.12 9.96 -44.56
CA LYS A 103 46.63 8.67 -45.06
C LYS A 103 45.98 8.19 -46.35
N LYS A 104 44.76 8.63 -46.68
CA LYS A 104 44.01 8.16 -47.86
C LYS A 104 44.15 9.05 -49.10
N GLY A 105 45.04 10.05 -49.09
CA GLY A 105 45.07 11.12 -50.08
C GLY A 105 46.34 11.29 -50.92
N VAL A 106 46.96 10.22 -51.46
CA VAL A 106 47.84 10.26 -52.67
C VAL A 106 47.74 8.86 -53.29
N VAL A 107 47.15 8.64 -54.48
CA VAL A 107 47.74 8.83 -55.81
C VAL A 107 46.59 8.96 -56.82
N ALA A 108 46.57 10.04 -57.60
CA ALA A 108 45.98 10.04 -58.93
C ALA A 108 47.10 10.28 -59.95
N LYS A 109 47.25 9.34 -60.90
CA LYS A 109 48.06 9.45 -62.12
C LYS A 109 47.35 8.64 -63.21
N PRO A 110 47.61 8.88 -64.51
CA PRO A 110 48.31 10.00 -65.12
C PRO A 110 47.39 11.12 -65.62
#